data_AF-A0A0Q4DQI6-F1
#
_entry.id   AF-A0A0Q4DQI6-F1
#
_cell.length_a   1.000
_cell.length_b   1.000
_cell.length_c   1.000
_cell.angle_alpha   90.00
_cell.angle_beta   90.00
_cell.angle_gamma   90.00
#
_symmetry.space_group_name_H-M   'P 1'
#
loop_
_entity.id
_entity.type
_entity.pdbx_description
1 polymer ?
#
loop_
_entity_poly.entity_id
_entity_poly.type
_entity_poly.pdbx_seq_one_letter_code
_entity_poly.pdbx_strand_id
1 'polypeptide(L)'
;MAEAASQNAPAFGSTQNALIPVSLAPPALVQPLRGFLADHPFDTNVFGMTRFPDQRAGTLDPVGRALAVTKEVCAELGLEFHLASDRAITDDLWSNVTAHMWACRYGVAFFEDRVDRGLNHNLLIEVGAMIMTGRRCALLKDGSLEKMPTDFVGMIYKSVNLEQEDTVAAGVRTWLKDDLRIGKL
;
A
#
# COMPACT_ATOMS: atom_id res chain seq x y z
N MET A 1 -0.26 26.20 -15.00
CA MET A 1 -0.71 24.81 -14.73
C MET A 1 0.31 23.95 -13.97
N ALA A 2 1.51 24.44 -13.66
CA ALA A 2 2.51 23.68 -12.87
C ALA A 2 2.36 23.80 -11.34
N GLU A 3 1.62 24.80 -10.84
CA GLU A 3 1.56 25.12 -9.40
C GLU A 3 0.58 24.26 -8.58
N ALA A 4 -0.33 23.51 -9.23
CA ALA A 4 -1.30 22.66 -8.51
C ALA A 4 -0.73 21.30 -8.08
N ALA A 5 0.38 20.86 -8.70
CA ALA A 5 0.97 19.54 -8.44
C ALA A 5 1.87 19.49 -7.18
N SER A 6 2.28 20.64 -6.64
CA SER A 6 3.23 20.71 -5.52
C SER A 6 2.56 20.58 -4.15
N GLN A 7 1.25 20.84 -4.04
CA GLN A 7 0.59 21.01 -2.73
C GLN A 7 0.40 19.71 -1.94
N ASN A 8 0.64 18.53 -2.54
CA ASN A 8 0.45 17.22 -1.89
C ASN A 8 1.53 16.18 -2.22
N ALA A 9 2.70 16.61 -2.69
CA ALA A 9 3.80 15.69 -2.98
C ALA A 9 4.35 15.07 -1.67
N PRO A 10 4.51 13.74 -1.57
CA PRO A 10 5.21 13.13 -0.44
C PRO A 10 6.65 13.67 -0.35
N ALA A 11 7.04 14.07 0.86
CA ALA A 11 8.39 14.55 1.14
C ALA A 11 9.32 13.36 1.45
N PHE A 12 10.42 13.26 0.70
CA PHE A 12 11.57 12.41 0.97
C PHE A 12 12.67 13.26 1.59
N GLY A 13 12.70 13.37 2.92
CA GLY A 13 13.59 14.34 3.56
C GLY A 13 13.30 15.76 3.04
N SER A 14 14.27 16.39 2.35
CA SER A 14 14.12 17.70 1.71
C SER A 14 13.60 17.68 0.26
N THR A 15 13.41 16.49 -0.33
CA THR A 15 13.05 16.33 -1.74
C THR A 15 11.56 16.04 -1.88
N GLN A 16 10.81 16.94 -2.54
CA GLN A 16 9.44 16.65 -2.95
C GLN A 16 9.49 15.67 -4.14
N ASN A 17 9.12 14.41 -3.95
CA ASN A 17 8.93 13.51 -5.08
C ASN A 17 7.52 13.74 -5.63
N ALA A 18 7.46 14.34 -6.82
CA ALA A 18 6.21 14.51 -7.53
C ALA A 18 5.60 13.13 -7.86
N LEU A 19 4.29 13.01 -7.69
CA LEU A 19 3.56 11.82 -8.08
C LEU A 19 3.74 11.58 -9.58
N ILE A 20 4.33 10.43 -9.96
CA ILE A 20 4.46 10.06 -11.37
C ILE A 20 3.09 9.67 -11.90
N PRO A 21 2.56 10.36 -12.95
CA PRO A 21 1.22 10.11 -13.45
C PRO A 21 1.11 8.73 -14.10
N VAL A 22 -0.07 8.11 -14.00
CA VAL A 22 -0.34 6.77 -14.55
C VAL A 22 -0.07 6.67 -16.05
N SER A 23 -0.16 7.79 -16.78
CA SER A 23 0.15 7.85 -18.21
C SER A 23 1.62 7.54 -18.55
N LEU A 24 2.52 7.53 -17.57
CA LEU A 24 3.92 7.14 -17.72
C LEU A 24 4.19 5.69 -17.30
N ALA A 25 3.14 4.90 -17.04
CA ALA A 25 3.29 3.47 -16.81
C ALA A 25 3.96 2.78 -18.02
N PRO A 26 4.63 1.63 -17.80
CA PRO A 26 5.15 0.81 -18.89
C PRO A 26 4.12 0.63 -20.00
N PRO A 27 4.49 0.72 -21.30
CA PRO A 27 3.54 0.70 -22.40
C PRO A 27 2.55 -0.48 -22.40
N ALA A 28 3.01 -1.65 -21.96
CA ALA A 28 2.19 -2.86 -21.83
C ALA A 28 1.04 -2.71 -20.82
N LEU A 29 1.16 -1.82 -19.84
CA LEU A 29 0.15 -1.61 -18.80
C LEU A 29 -0.86 -0.51 -19.14
N VAL A 30 -0.60 0.33 -20.15
CA VAL A 30 -1.45 1.50 -20.43
C VAL A 30 -2.91 1.13 -20.72
N GLN A 31 -3.15 0.11 -21.55
CA GLN A 31 -4.52 -0.33 -21.87
C GLN A 31 -5.19 -1.05 -20.69
N PRO A 32 -4.55 -2.03 -20.02
CA PRO A 32 -5.12 -2.64 -18.81
C PRO A 32 -5.45 -1.62 -17.72
N LEU A 33 -4.55 -0.66 -17.45
CA LEU A 33 -4.75 0.39 -16.47
C LEU A 33 -5.92 1.30 -16.83
N ARG A 34 -6.09 1.64 -18.13
CA ARG A 34 -7.24 2.45 -18.57
C ARG A 34 -8.56 1.75 -18.28
N GLY A 35 -8.66 0.45 -18.55
CA GLY A 35 -9.87 -0.33 -18.25
C GLY A 35 -10.15 -0.36 -16.75
N PHE A 36 -9.15 -0.71 -15.95
CA PHE A 36 -9.27 -0.78 -14.50
C PHE A 36 -9.67 0.57 -13.88
N LEU A 37 -9.02 1.67 -14.30
CA LEU A 37 -9.27 3.01 -13.74
C LEU A 37 -10.61 3.63 -14.19
N ALA A 38 -11.31 3.03 -15.15
CA ALA A 38 -12.66 3.43 -15.50
C ALA A 38 -13.65 3.09 -14.38
N ASP A 39 -13.43 1.96 -13.70
CA ASP A 39 -14.28 1.46 -12.63
C ASP A 39 -13.71 1.80 -11.23
N HIS A 40 -12.39 1.95 -11.13
CA HIS A 40 -11.66 2.16 -9.87
C HIS A 40 -10.82 3.44 -9.95
N PRO A 41 -11.38 4.62 -9.59
CA PRO A 41 -10.68 5.89 -9.71
C PRO A 41 -9.33 5.90 -9.00
N PHE A 42 -8.28 6.37 -9.67
CA PHE A 42 -6.90 6.34 -9.15
C PHE A 42 -6.79 6.94 -7.73
N ASP A 43 -7.50 8.05 -7.48
CA ASP A 43 -7.46 8.79 -6.23
C ASP A 43 -8.11 8.07 -5.04
N THR A 44 -8.90 7.03 -5.27
CA THR A 44 -9.54 6.22 -4.21
C THR A 44 -8.78 4.92 -3.93
N ASN A 45 -7.90 4.50 -4.85
CA ASN A 45 -7.26 3.20 -4.80
C ASN A 45 -6.08 3.13 -3.81
N VAL A 46 -6.10 2.08 -2.99
CA VAL A 46 -5.07 1.74 -1.99
C VAL A 46 -4.55 0.34 -2.27
N PHE A 47 -3.24 0.19 -2.50
CA PHE A 47 -2.62 -1.11 -2.72
C PHE A 47 -2.15 -1.75 -1.41
N GLY A 48 -2.59 -2.98 -1.13
CA GLY A 48 -2.10 -3.79 -0.02
C GLY A 48 -0.85 -4.57 -0.39
N MET A 49 0.23 -4.39 0.38
CA MET A 49 1.52 -5.05 0.16
C MET A 49 1.90 -5.88 1.39
N THR A 50 2.10 -7.17 1.21
CA THR A 50 2.42 -8.12 2.29
C THR A 50 2.89 -9.45 1.69
N ARG A 51 3.32 -10.40 2.53
CA ARG A 51 3.33 -11.81 2.13
C ARG A 51 1.92 -12.33 1.85
N PHE A 52 1.85 -13.37 1.04
CA PHE A 52 0.61 -14.12 0.89
C PHE A 52 0.18 -14.70 2.24
N PRO A 53 -1.13 -14.66 2.55
CA PRO A 53 -1.63 -15.31 3.74
C PRO A 53 -1.32 -16.80 3.76
N ASP A 54 -0.98 -17.34 4.94
CA ASP A 54 -0.72 -18.78 5.07
C ASP A 54 -2.02 -19.56 4.95
N GLN A 55 -2.18 -20.27 3.82
CA GLN A 55 -3.36 -21.07 3.55
C GLN A 55 -3.58 -22.19 4.59
N ARG A 56 -2.53 -22.67 5.24
CA ARG A 56 -2.65 -23.70 6.30
C ARG A 56 -3.25 -23.13 7.58
N ALA A 57 -2.92 -21.89 7.88
CA ALA A 57 -3.50 -21.16 9.01
C ALA A 57 -4.92 -20.67 8.71
N GLY A 58 -5.28 -20.49 7.43
CA GLY A 58 -6.62 -20.09 7.01
C GLY A 58 -7.02 -18.75 7.62
N THR A 59 -8.16 -18.70 8.31
CA THR A 59 -8.67 -17.49 8.97
C THR A 59 -7.87 -17.09 10.22
N LEU A 60 -6.97 -17.95 10.70
CA LEU A 60 -6.12 -17.66 11.86
C LEU A 60 -4.86 -16.87 11.48
N ASP A 61 -4.55 -16.73 10.19
CA ASP A 61 -3.38 -15.96 9.78
C ASP A 61 -3.55 -14.47 10.13
N PRO A 62 -2.69 -13.89 10.99
CA PRO A 62 -2.79 -12.49 11.38
C PRO A 62 -2.72 -11.52 10.19
N VAL A 63 -1.97 -11.86 9.13
CA VAL A 63 -1.92 -11.03 7.92
C VAL A 63 -3.28 -11.00 7.23
N GLY A 64 -3.94 -12.15 7.05
CA GLY A 64 -5.27 -12.22 6.45
C GLY A 64 -6.30 -11.36 7.19
N ARG A 65 -6.29 -11.40 8.53
CA ARG A 65 -7.17 -10.57 9.36
C ARG A 65 -6.83 -9.08 9.27
N ALA A 66 -5.55 -8.72 9.28
CA ALA A 66 -5.09 -7.35 9.11
C ALA A 66 -5.51 -6.76 7.74
N LEU A 67 -5.46 -7.56 6.67
CA LEU A 67 -5.94 -7.17 5.34
C LEU A 67 -7.45 -6.89 5.33
N ALA A 68 -8.25 -7.76 5.97
CA ALA A 68 -9.70 -7.59 6.07
C ALA A 68 -10.06 -6.29 6.80
N VAL A 69 -9.47 -6.05 7.97
CA VAL A 69 -9.68 -4.84 8.76
C VAL A 69 -9.24 -3.58 7.99
N THR A 70 -8.13 -3.65 7.28
CA THR A 70 -7.64 -2.51 6.47
C THR A 70 -8.62 -2.18 5.35
N LYS A 71 -9.20 -3.20 4.70
CA LYS A 71 -10.24 -3.03 3.69
C LYS A 71 -11.48 -2.33 4.25
N GLU A 72 -11.93 -2.73 5.44
CA GLU A 72 -13.07 -2.09 6.11
C GLU A 72 -12.78 -0.62 6.43
N VAL A 73 -11.63 -0.31 7.02
CA VAL A 73 -11.24 1.07 7.35
C VAL A 73 -11.10 1.94 6.10
N CYS A 74 -10.55 1.41 5.00
CA CYS A 74 -10.50 2.11 3.72
C CYS A 74 -11.92 2.39 3.19
N ALA A 75 -12.81 1.39 3.20
CA ALA A 75 -14.17 1.53 2.69
C ALA A 75 -14.98 2.59 3.46
N GLU A 76 -14.82 2.67 4.80
CA GLU A 76 -15.45 3.72 5.63
C GLU A 76 -15.10 5.15 5.19
N LEU A 77 -13.96 5.33 4.51
CA LEU A 77 -13.45 6.62 4.04
C LEU A 77 -13.59 6.81 2.53
N GLY A 78 -14.36 5.94 1.86
CA GLY A 78 -14.58 5.99 0.41
C GLY A 78 -13.33 5.59 -0.40
N LEU A 79 -12.41 4.86 0.20
CA LEU A 79 -11.24 4.31 -0.48
C LEU A 79 -11.44 2.83 -0.82
N GLU A 80 -10.81 2.39 -1.90
CA GLU A 80 -10.87 1.02 -2.39
C GLU A 80 -9.54 0.31 -2.14
N PHE A 81 -9.57 -0.72 -1.29
CA PHE A 81 -8.40 -1.50 -0.96
C PHE A 81 -8.26 -2.71 -1.91
N HIS A 82 -7.13 -2.78 -2.61
CA HIS A 82 -6.85 -3.76 -3.64
C HIS A 82 -5.69 -4.67 -3.25
N LEU A 83 -5.85 -5.96 -3.54
CA LEU A 83 -4.79 -6.95 -3.50
C LEU A 83 -4.61 -7.53 -4.90
N ALA A 84 -3.36 -7.74 -5.30
CA ALA A 84 -3.06 -8.33 -6.60
C ALA A 84 -3.63 -9.76 -6.72
N SER A 85 -3.87 -10.45 -5.60
CA SER A 85 -4.52 -11.77 -5.57
C SER A 85 -6.02 -11.72 -5.84
N ASP A 86 -6.69 -10.62 -5.48
CA ASP A 86 -8.15 -10.53 -5.50
C ASP A 86 -8.66 -10.15 -6.88
N ARG A 87 -7.80 -9.53 -7.71
CA ARG A 87 -8.18 -9.02 -9.03
C ARG A 87 -7.00 -9.09 -9.99
N ALA A 88 -7.23 -9.70 -11.14
CA ALA A 88 -6.27 -9.70 -12.24
C ALA A 88 -6.57 -8.52 -13.19
N ILE A 89 -5.64 -7.57 -13.26
CA ILE A 89 -5.58 -6.54 -14.30
C ILE A 89 -4.86 -7.09 -15.54
N THR A 90 -3.89 -7.98 -15.32
CA THR A 90 -3.14 -8.68 -16.38
C THR A 90 -2.94 -10.16 -16.02
N ASP A 91 -2.66 -11.00 -17.01
CA ASP A 91 -2.51 -12.46 -16.83
C ASP A 91 -1.19 -12.89 -16.18
N ASP A 92 -0.13 -12.08 -16.33
CA ASP A 92 1.17 -12.34 -15.71
C ASP A 92 1.20 -11.78 -14.28
N LEU A 93 1.70 -12.57 -13.33
CA LEU A 93 1.69 -12.22 -11.89
C LEU A 93 2.47 -10.94 -11.62
N TRP A 94 3.69 -10.81 -12.15
CA TRP A 94 4.52 -9.63 -11.92
C TRP A 94 3.92 -8.39 -12.59
N SER A 95 3.42 -8.56 -13.82
CA SER A 95 2.70 -7.50 -14.54
C SER A 95 1.45 -7.06 -13.78
N ASN A 96 0.76 -7.98 -13.09
CA ASN A 96 -0.44 -7.68 -12.33
C ASN A 96 -0.11 -6.89 -11.05
N VAL A 97 0.92 -7.31 -10.31
CA VAL A 97 1.44 -6.55 -9.15
C VAL A 97 1.88 -5.16 -9.59
N THR A 98 2.60 -5.06 -10.71
CA THR A 98 3.03 -3.77 -11.27
C THR A 98 1.84 -2.91 -11.66
N ALA A 99 0.81 -3.48 -12.29
CA ALA A 99 -0.42 -2.77 -12.62
C ALA A 99 -1.10 -2.19 -11.37
N HIS A 100 -1.18 -2.94 -10.26
CA HIS A 100 -1.75 -2.43 -9.02
C HIS A 100 -0.93 -1.27 -8.44
N MET A 101 0.41 -1.35 -8.46
CA MET A 101 1.27 -0.24 -8.03
C MET A 101 1.05 1.04 -8.87
N TRP A 102 0.81 0.89 -10.17
CA TRP A 102 0.51 2.01 -11.05
C TRP A 102 -0.93 2.54 -10.89
N ALA A 103 -1.89 1.67 -10.61
CA ALA A 103 -3.32 2.00 -10.49
C ALA A 103 -3.71 2.62 -9.14
N CYS A 104 -2.85 2.51 -8.12
CA CYS A 104 -3.14 3.00 -6.78
C CYS A 104 -2.41 4.31 -6.47
N ARG A 105 -3.12 5.26 -5.85
CA ARG A 105 -2.54 6.49 -5.31
C ARG A 105 -1.82 6.27 -3.98
N TYR A 106 -2.32 5.30 -3.22
CA TYR A 106 -1.92 5.01 -1.86
C TYR A 106 -1.45 3.56 -1.73
N GLY A 107 -0.66 3.27 -0.69
CA GLY A 107 -0.30 1.90 -0.33
C GLY A 107 -0.33 1.65 1.17
N VAL A 108 -0.59 0.42 1.58
CA VAL A 108 -0.46 -0.05 2.97
C VAL A 108 0.42 -1.29 2.97
N ALA A 109 1.54 -1.21 3.68
CA ALA A 109 2.55 -2.25 3.74
C ALA A 109 2.62 -2.87 5.14
N PHE A 110 2.57 -4.19 5.22
CA PHE A 110 2.62 -4.93 6.48
C PHE A 110 3.98 -5.61 6.66
N PHE A 111 4.82 -5.02 7.51
CA PHE A 111 6.15 -5.50 7.82
C PHE A 111 6.11 -6.43 9.03
N GLU A 112 6.37 -7.72 8.81
CA GLU A 112 6.33 -8.76 9.85
C GLU A 112 7.36 -9.87 9.55
N ASP A 113 7.64 -10.69 10.56
CA ASP A 113 8.61 -11.79 10.51
C ASP A 113 8.06 -13.04 11.23
N ARG A 114 6.82 -13.43 10.93
CA ARG A 114 6.15 -14.56 11.62
C ARG A 114 6.25 -15.87 10.86
N VAL A 115 6.28 -15.80 9.53
CA VAL A 115 6.34 -16.98 8.65
C VAL A 115 7.70 -16.99 7.96
N ASP A 116 8.40 -18.14 8.04
CA ASP A 116 9.71 -18.39 7.44
C ASP A 116 10.92 -17.57 7.96
N ARG A 117 10.78 -16.89 9.11
CA ARG A 117 11.89 -16.20 9.83
C ARG A 117 12.72 -15.26 8.94
N GLY A 118 12.05 -14.53 8.04
CA GLY A 118 12.65 -13.38 7.38
C GLY A 118 11.60 -12.45 6.81
N LEU A 119 11.98 -11.19 6.64
CA LEU A 119 11.14 -10.21 5.97
C LEU A 119 10.88 -10.61 4.52
N ASN A 120 9.64 -10.48 4.07
CA ASN A 120 9.28 -10.75 2.68
C ASN A 120 9.99 -9.77 1.73
N HIS A 121 10.81 -10.29 0.81
CA HIS A 121 11.54 -9.47 -0.16
C HIS A 121 10.63 -8.85 -1.23
N ASN A 122 9.52 -9.50 -1.58
CA ASN A 122 8.56 -8.93 -2.54
C ASN A 122 7.94 -7.63 -1.99
N LEU A 123 7.67 -7.60 -0.67
CA LEU A 123 7.18 -6.40 0.02
C LEU A 123 8.14 -5.23 -0.16
N LEU A 124 9.46 -5.47 -0.09
CA LEU A 124 10.47 -4.42 -0.25
C LEU A 124 10.43 -3.81 -1.65
N ILE A 125 10.29 -4.66 -2.67
CA ILE A 125 10.21 -4.24 -4.07
C ILE A 125 8.96 -3.41 -4.30
N GLU A 126 7.81 -3.87 -3.81
CA GLU A 126 6.53 -3.18 -3.95
C GLU A 126 6.54 -1.82 -3.25
N VAL A 127 6.98 -1.79 -1.99
CA VAL A 127 7.08 -0.55 -1.21
C VAL A 127 8.06 0.43 -1.85
N GLY A 128 9.24 -0.05 -2.25
CA GLY A 128 10.24 0.76 -2.94
C GLY A 128 9.69 1.38 -4.23
N ALA A 129 9.00 0.60 -5.05
CA ALA A 129 8.40 1.10 -6.30
C ALA A 129 7.29 2.12 -6.07
N MET A 130 6.40 1.89 -5.10
CA MET A 130 5.34 2.84 -4.73
C MET A 130 5.91 4.18 -4.28
N ILE A 131 6.91 4.11 -3.41
CA ILE A 131 7.65 5.25 -2.88
C ILE A 131 8.35 6.01 -4.01
N MET A 132 9.14 5.32 -4.85
CA MET A 132 9.88 5.91 -5.96
C MET A 132 9.00 6.61 -6.99
N THR A 133 7.75 6.15 -7.17
CA THR A 133 6.78 6.76 -8.08
C THR A 133 5.92 7.83 -7.40
N GLY A 134 6.26 8.24 -6.17
CA GLY A 134 5.62 9.33 -5.45
C GLY A 134 4.25 8.99 -4.86
N ARG A 135 3.92 7.69 -4.68
CA ARG A 135 2.73 7.28 -3.92
C ARG A 135 2.99 7.41 -2.42
N ARG A 136 1.94 7.69 -1.65
CA ARG A 136 2.01 7.74 -0.19
C ARG A 136 1.71 6.37 0.39
N CYS A 137 2.59 5.86 1.25
CA CYS A 137 2.43 4.54 1.87
C CYS A 137 2.33 4.63 3.40
N ALA A 138 1.43 3.83 3.98
CA ALA A 138 1.50 3.45 5.38
C ALA A 138 2.49 2.30 5.52
N LEU A 139 3.46 2.43 6.41
CA LEU A 139 4.35 1.34 6.79
C LEU A 139 3.90 0.85 8.17
N LEU A 140 3.25 -0.30 8.23
CA LEU A 140 2.78 -0.92 9.46
C LEU A 140 3.80 -1.95 9.92
N LYS A 141 4.47 -1.69 11.04
CA LYS A 141 5.51 -2.56 11.60
C LYS A 141 4.92 -3.42 12.71
N ASP A 142 4.86 -4.73 12.50
CA ASP A 142 4.50 -5.68 13.53
C ASP A 142 5.61 -5.83 14.58
N GLY A 143 5.22 -6.23 15.80
CA GLY A 143 6.16 -6.52 16.89
C GLY A 143 7.11 -7.68 16.61
N SER A 144 6.76 -8.60 15.70
CA SER A 144 7.64 -9.72 15.31
C SER A 144 8.90 -9.27 14.59
N LEU A 145 8.84 -8.17 13.83
CA LEU A 145 10.01 -7.66 13.12
C LEU A 145 10.85 -6.81 14.07
N GLU A 146 12.08 -7.24 14.38
CA GLU A 146 12.97 -6.51 15.31
C GLU A 146 13.21 -5.07 14.83
N LYS A 147 13.62 -4.92 13.57
CA LYS A 147 14.02 -3.65 12.95
C LYS A 147 13.47 -3.53 11.54
N MET A 148 13.12 -2.30 11.16
CA MET A 148 12.83 -1.98 9.76
C MET A 148 14.11 -2.14 8.92
N PRO A 149 13.99 -2.47 7.61
CA PRO A 149 15.09 -2.37 6.66
C PRO A 149 15.71 -0.98 6.69
N THR A 150 17.04 -0.89 6.62
CA THR A 150 17.80 0.36 6.75
C THR A 150 17.27 1.47 5.84
N ASP A 151 16.92 1.15 4.60
CA ASP A 151 16.41 2.10 3.61
C ASP A 151 15.04 2.71 4.02
N PHE A 152 14.30 2.05 4.92
CA PHE A 152 13.02 2.51 5.44
C PHE A 152 13.07 3.00 6.89
N VAL A 153 14.21 2.86 7.59
CA VAL A 153 14.36 3.32 9.00
C VAL A 153 14.12 4.83 9.13
N GLY A 154 14.47 5.62 8.11
CA GLY A 154 14.23 7.06 8.10
C GLY A 154 12.77 7.47 7.84
N MET A 155 11.88 6.52 7.58
CA MET A 155 10.47 6.79 7.28
C MET A 155 9.61 6.69 8.54
N ILE A 156 8.55 7.49 8.58
CA ILE A 156 7.53 7.38 9.64
C ILE A 156 6.74 6.08 9.40
N TYR A 157 6.89 5.11 10.31
CA TYR A 157 6.09 3.89 10.37
C TYR A 157 5.19 3.90 11.61
N LYS A 158 4.13 3.09 11.58
CA LYS A 158 3.22 2.88 12.72
C LYS A 158 3.47 1.48 13.28
N SER A 159 3.77 1.40 14.58
CA SER A 159 3.88 0.11 15.27
C SER A 159 2.49 -0.47 15.50
N VAL A 160 2.27 -1.72 15.10
CA VAL A 160 1.01 -2.46 15.25
C VAL A 160 1.29 -3.86 15.78
N ASN A 161 0.23 -4.56 16.19
CA ASN A 161 0.26 -6.00 16.42
C ASN A 161 -0.75 -6.66 15.48
N LEU A 162 -0.28 -7.41 14.49
CA LEU A 162 -1.14 -8.04 13.49
C LEU A 162 -2.07 -9.12 14.08
N GLU A 163 -1.82 -9.61 15.29
CA GLU A 163 -2.75 -10.49 16.00
C GLU A 163 -3.93 -9.74 16.63
N GLN A 164 -3.81 -8.42 16.77
CA GLN A 164 -4.79 -7.52 17.37
C GLN A 164 -5.31 -6.53 16.32
N GLU A 165 -6.42 -6.90 15.70
CA GLU A 165 -7.13 -6.17 14.65
C GLU A 165 -7.35 -4.69 14.97
N ASP A 166 -7.71 -4.36 16.22
CA ASP A 166 -7.92 -2.97 16.67
C ASP A 166 -6.66 -2.11 16.51
N THR A 167 -5.47 -2.68 16.70
CA THR A 167 -4.21 -1.93 16.54
C THR A 167 -3.92 -1.63 15.08
N VAL A 168 -4.27 -2.55 14.18
CA VAL A 168 -4.18 -2.36 12.73
C VAL A 168 -5.17 -1.30 12.29
N ALA A 169 -6.43 -1.41 12.73
CA ALA A 169 -7.48 -0.44 12.42
C ALA A 169 -7.09 0.97 12.88
N ALA A 170 -6.58 1.11 14.11
CA ALA A 170 -6.13 2.38 14.65
C ALA A 170 -4.93 2.94 13.86
N GLY A 171 -3.95 2.09 13.51
CA GLY A 171 -2.79 2.49 12.71
C GLY A 171 -3.18 3.02 11.33
N VAL A 172 -4.02 2.29 10.61
CA VAL A 172 -4.52 2.67 9.28
C VAL A 172 -5.37 3.94 9.39
N ARG A 173 -6.30 4.02 10.34
CA ARG A 173 -7.18 5.18 10.53
C ARG A 173 -6.39 6.44 10.86
N THR A 174 -5.38 6.34 11.72
CA THR A 174 -4.47 7.45 12.05
C THR A 174 -3.76 7.94 10.80
N TRP A 175 -3.20 7.02 10.01
CA TRP A 175 -2.53 7.40 8.77
C TRP A 175 -3.48 8.10 7.78
N LEU A 176 -4.65 7.53 7.53
CA LEU A 176 -5.63 8.10 6.59
C LEU A 176 -6.16 9.47 7.07
N LYS A 177 -6.53 9.61 8.34
CA LYS A 177 -7.20 10.83 8.85
C LYS A 177 -6.26 11.93 9.31
N ASP A 178 -5.09 11.57 9.83
CA ASP A 178 -4.19 12.54 10.46
C ASP A 178 -2.99 12.82 9.57
N ASP A 179 -2.37 11.79 8.98
CA ASP A 179 -1.22 11.96 8.10
C ASP A 179 -1.64 12.37 6.67
N LEU A 180 -2.70 11.74 6.12
CA LEU A 180 -3.22 12.07 4.78
C LEU A 180 -4.34 13.12 4.80
N ARG A 181 -5.01 13.32 5.93
CA ARG A 181 -6.19 14.20 6.08
C ARG A 181 -7.36 13.84 5.17
N ILE A 182 -7.53 12.56 4.83
CA ILE A 182 -8.66 12.08 4.04
C ILE A 182 -9.95 12.18 4.87
N GLY A 183 -11.02 12.69 4.24
CA GLY A 183 -12.34 12.87 4.86
C GLY A 183 -12.48 14.10 5.77
N LYS A 184 -11.43 14.93 5.93
CA LYS A 184 -11.55 16.26 6.52
C LYS A 184 -11.76 17.28 5.39
N LEU A 185 -12.98 17.81 5.28
CA LEU A 185 -13.29 19.04 4.53
C LEU A 185 -12.93 20.26 5.37
#